data_AF-A0A183CCP8-F1
#
_entry.id   AF-A0A183CCP8-F1
#
_cell.length_a   1.000
_cell.length_b   1.000
_cell.length_c   1.000
_cell.angle_alpha   90.00
_cell.angle_beta   90.00
_cell.angle_gamma   90.00
#
_symmetry.space_group_name_H-M   'P 1'
#
loop_
_entity.id
_entity.type
_entity.pdbx_description
1 polymer ?
#
loop_
_entity_poly.entity_id
_entity_poly.type
_entity_poly.pdbx_seq_one_letter_code
_entity_poly.pdbx_strand_id
1 'polypeptide(L)' 'MDIMLLLCVEADEVCNCPSNEQPGQLRCAGCEPTCNNQKPEICTLMHCTCSCDCMPGMFRDSQTNQCVLQEQCAAPPKKE' A
#
# COMPACT_ATOMS: atom_id res chain seq x y z
N MET A 1 10.78 -21.54 -18.73
CA MET A 1 9.77 -20.49 -18.98
C MET A 1 9.05 -20.26 -17.67
N ASP A 2 9.51 -19.28 -16.89
CA ASP A 2 8.99 -18.98 -15.56
C ASP A 2 7.56 -18.45 -15.65
N ILE A 3 6.60 -19.31 -15.27
CA ILE A 3 5.18 -18.99 -15.13
C ILE A 3 4.95 -17.82 -14.15
N MET A 4 5.92 -17.55 -13.26
CA MET A 4 5.90 -16.41 -12.32
C MET A 4 5.94 -15.03 -12.98
N LEU A 5 6.46 -14.91 -14.21
CA LEU A 5 6.60 -13.62 -14.90
C LEU A 5 5.29 -13.17 -15.59
N LEU A 6 4.30 -14.06 -15.73
CA LEU A 6 3.09 -13.82 -16.52
C LEU A 6 1.94 -13.15 -15.75
N LEU A 7 2.02 -13.02 -14.42
CA LEU A 7 0.96 -12.37 -13.63
C LEU A 7 1.20 -10.86 -13.40
N CYS A 8 2.33 -10.31 -13.83
CA CYS A 8 2.67 -8.89 -13.65
C CYS A 8 2.96 -8.15 -14.97
N VAL A 9 2.90 -8.84 -16.12
CA VAL A 9 3.30 -8.32 -17.45
C VAL A 9 2.10 -8.25 -18.39
N GLU A 10 1.00 -7.67 -17.94
CA GLU A 10 0.09 -6.96 -18.86
C GLU A 10 0.10 -5.50 -18.44
N ALA A 11 1.24 -4.87 -18.71
CA ALA A 11 1.54 -3.47 -18.46
C ALA A 11 0.83 -2.54 -19.47
N ASP A 12 -0.50 -2.61 -19.50
CA ASP A 12 -1.37 -1.62 -20.17
C ASP A 12 -2.60 -1.22 -19.34
N GLU A 13 -2.82 -1.84 -18.16
CA GLU A 13 -3.71 -1.28 -17.15
C GLU A 13 -2.97 -0.14 -16.44
N VAL A 14 -3.17 1.09 -16.91
CA VAL A 14 -2.82 2.27 -16.14
C VAL A 14 -3.64 2.23 -14.84
N CYS A 15 -3.01 1.74 -13.77
CA CYS A 15 -3.61 1.81 -12.45
C CYS A 15 -3.80 3.27 -12.07
N ASN A 16 -5.03 3.74 -12.18
CA ASN A 16 -5.42 5.06 -11.75
C ASN A 16 -5.45 5.07 -10.22
N CYS A 17 -4.26 5.27 -9.65
CA CYS A 17 -4.12 5.42 -8.21
C CYS A 17 -4.65 6.79 -7.77
N PRO A 18 -5.31 6.84 -6.60
CA PRO A 18 -5.73 8.10 -6.02
C PRO A 18 -4.51 8.94 -5.61
N SER A 19 -4.76 10.18 -5.21
CA SER A 19 -3.70 11.06 -4.70
C SER A 19 -2.87 10.35 -3.63
N ASN A 20 -1.56 10.56 -3.67
CA ASN A 20 -0.59 10.02 -2.71
C ASN A 20 -0.31 8.52 -2.82
N GLU A 21 -0.74 7.89 -3.91
CA GLU A 21 -0.51 6.49 -4.22
C GLU A 21 0.18 6.32 -5.57
N GLN A 22 0.91 5.21 -5.71
CA GLN A 22 1.58 4.79 -6.93
C GLN A 22 1.24 3.31 -7.20
N PRO A 23 1.35 2.83 -8.45
CA PRO A 23 1.17 1.41 -8.74
C PRO A 23 2.04 0.56 -7.80
N GLY A 24 1.41 -0.42 -7.18
CA GLY A 24 1.94 -1.17 -6.06
C GLY A 24 3.07 -2.14 -6.44
N GLN A 25 3.71 -2.69 -5.41
CA GLN A 25 4.91 -3.51 -5.55
C GLN A 25 4.65 -4.76 -6.41
N LEU A 26 5.58 -5.02 -7.35
CA LEU A 26 5.66 -6.23 -8.18
C LEU A 26 5.65 -7.57 -7.42
N ARG A 27 5.79 -7.54 -6.09
CA ARG A 27 5.89 -8.74 -5.23
C ARG A 27 4.59 -9.05 -4.45
N CYS A 28 3.52 -8.28 -4.67
CA CYS A 28 2.23 -8.43 -3.95
C CYS A 28 2.41 -8.51 -2.42
N ALA A 29 3.35 -7.74 -1.86
CA ALA A 29 3.61 -7.76 -0.43
C ALA A 29 2.89 -6.60 0.25
N GLY A 30 1.93 -6.90 1.12
CA GLY A 30 1.24 -5.94 1.99
C GLY A 30 2.11 -5.44 3.13
N CYS A 31 3.32 -4.97 2.82
CA CYS A 31 4.24 -4.32 3.77
C CYS A 31 4.04 -2.81 3.86
N GLU A 32 2.97 -2.27 3.27
CA GLU A 32 2.73 -0.83 3.25
C GLU A 32 2.55 -0.32 4.70
N PRO A 33 3.27 0.76 5.09
CA PRO A 33 3.16 1.30 6.43
C PRO A 33 1.78 1.96 6.64
N THR A 34 1.22 1.79 7.83
CA THR A 34 -0.08 2.36 8.22
C THR A 34 0.10 3.33 9.37
N CYS A 35 -0.90 4.20 9.59
CA CYS A 35 -0.89 5.12 10.75
C CYS A 35 -0.76 4.39 12.10
N ASN A 36 -1.27 3.15 12.19
CA ASN A 36 -1.21 2.33 13.41
C ASN A 36 0.03 1.42 13.48
N ASN A 37 0.69 1.19 12.36
CA ASN A 37 1.88 0.35 12.25
C ASN A 37 2.82 0.91 11.18
N GLN A 38 3.72 1.79 11.62
CA GLN A 38 4.64 2.51 10.75
C GLN A 38 5.75 1.63 10.16
N LYS A 39 6.01 0.48 10.79
CA LYS A 39 7.07 -0.43 10.40
C LYS A 39 6.56 -1.87 10.51
N PRO A 40 5.72 -2.33 9.56
CA PRO A 40 5.21 -3.69 9.57
C PRO A 40 6.35 -4.69 9.46
N GLU A 41 6.52 -5.52 10.50
CA GLU A 41 7.52 -6.60 10.52
C GLU A 41 7.03 -7.85 9.80
N ILE A 42 5.71 -7.99 9.67
CA ILE A 42 5.04 -9.12 9.01
C ILE A 42 4.19 -8.54 7.89
N CYS A 43 4.41 -9.03 6.67
CA CYS A 43 3.65 -8.62 5.50
C CYS A 43 2.76 -9.76 5.01
N THR A 44 1.51 -9.45 4.72
CA THR A 44 0.59 -10.41 4.11
C THR A 44 0.75 -10.41 2.60
N LEU A 45 0.58 -11.57 1.96
CA LEU A 45 0.48 -11.64 0.51
C LEU A 45 -0.84 -10.96 0.06
N MET A 46 -0.76 -10.07 -0.92
CA MET A 46 -1.87 -9.30 -1.49
C MET A 46 -2.10 -9.69 -2.96
N HIS A 47 -3.20 -9.22 -3.55
CA HIS A 47 -3.41 -9.35 -4.99
C HIS A 47 -2.47 -8.40 -5.74
N CYS A 48 -1.72 -8.93 -6.71
CA CYS A 48 -0.80 -8.14 -7.55
C CYS A 48 -1.49 -7.39 -8.69
N THR A 49 -2.73 -7.76 -9.02
CA THR A 49 -3.46 -7.15 -10.14
C THR A 49 -3.91 -5.75 -9.74
N CYS A 50 -3.22 -4.75 -10.28
CA CYS A 50 -3.52 -3.33 -10.12
C CYS A 50 -3.71 -2.85 -8.66
N SER A 51 -2.72 -3.11 -7.82
CA SER A 51 -2.64 -2.52 -6.49
C SER A 51 -2.11 -1.09 -6.55
N CYS A 52 -2.53 -0.25 -5.60
CA CYS A 52 -1.99 1.08 -5.38
C CYS A 52 -1.39 1.11 -3.98
N ASP A 53 -0.10 1.42 -3.90
CA ASP A 53 0.63 1.54 -2.65
C ASP A 53 0.88 3.03 -2.35
N CYS A 54 0.90 3.39 -1.07
CA CYS A 54 1.30 4.70 -0.62
C CYS A 54 2.68 5.06 -1.17
N MET A 55 2.83 6.31 -1.61
CA MET A 55 4.15 6.83 -1.97
C MET A 55 5.12 6.76 -0.77
N PRO A 56 6.44 6.69 -1.01
CA PRO A 56 7.42 6.58 0.06
C PRO A 56 7.30 7.69 1.10
N GLY A 57 7.31 7.33 2.38
CA GLY A 57 7.18 8.28 3.50
C GLY A 57 5.73 8.63 3.86
N MET A 58 4.75 8.07 3.16
CA MET A 58 3.32 8.21 3.47
C MET A 58 2.80 6.95 4.16
N PHE A 59 1.75 7.12 4.95
CA PHE A 59 1.15 6.07 5.78
C PHE A 59 -0.32 5.94 5.44
N ARG A 60 -0.81 4.72 5.27
CA ARG A 60 -2.25 4.51 5.06
C ARG A 60 -3.00 4.70 6.36
N ASP A 61 -3.91 5.66 6.35
CA ASP A 61 -4.88 5.83 7.43
C ASP A 61 -5.99 4.81 7.28
N SER A 62 -6.15 3.92 8.25
CA SER A 62 -7.19 2.89 8.23
C SER A 62 -8.62 3.44 8.33
N GLN A 63 -8.80 4.69 8.76
CA GLN A 63 -10.12 5.32 8.89
C GLN A 63 -10.61 5.90 7.56
N THR A 64 -9.74 6.65 6.87
CA THR A 64 -10.07 7.30 5.59
C THR A 64 -9.67 6.47 4.37
N ASN A 65 -8.84 5.44 4.57
CA ASN A 65 -8.18 4.66 3.52
C ASN A 65 -7.24 5.48 2.62
N GLN A 66 -6.87 6.70 3.03
CA GLN A 66 -5.98 7.58 2.28
C GLN A 66 -4.53 7.48 2.76
N CYS A 67 -3.59 7.66 1.83
CA CYS A 67 -2.18 7.83 2.15
C CYS A 67 -1.90 9.27 2.57
N VAL A 68 -1.43 9.42 3.80
CA VAL A 68 -1.22 10.70 4.46
C VAL A 68 0.19 10.80 5.03
N LEU A 69 0.63 12.01 5.36
CA LEU A 69 1.88 12.17 6.13
C LEU A 69 1.67 11.68 7.57
N GLN A 70 2.74 11.27 8.23
CA GLN A 70 2.68 10.82 9.63
C GLN A 70 2.00 11.85 10.55
N GLU A 71 2.25 13.14 10.31
CA GLU A 71 1.68 14.25 11.08
C GLU A 71 0.15 14.39 10.91
N GLN A 72 -0.39 13.81 9.84
CA GLN A 72 -1.81 13.80 9.50
C GLN A 72 -2.52 12.53 9.97
N CYS A 73 -1.78 11.54 10.47
CA CYS A 73 -2.40 10.41 11.14
C CYS A 73 -3.15 10.93 12.37
N ALA A 74 -4.46 10.68 12.43
CA ALA A 74 -5.25 10.98 13.61
C ALA A 74 -4.58 10.34 14.84
N ALA A 75 -4.53 11.07 15.95
CA ALA A 75 -4.05 10.49 17.19
C ALA A 75 -4.85 9.21 17.47
N PRO A 76 -4.18 8.08 17.76
CA PRO A 76 -4.90 6.85 18.07
C PRO A 76 -5.88 7.16 19.21
N PRO A 77 -7.12 6.62 19.18
CA PRO A 77 -8.08 6.86 20.24
C PRO A 77 -7.43 6.46 21.57
N LYS A 78 -7.40 7.39 22.53
CA LYS A 78 -6.91 7.10 23.88
C LYS A 78 -7.74 5.94 24.41
N LYS A 79 -7.12 4.78 24.61
CA LYS A 79 -7.75 3.70 25.37
C LYS A 79 -7.78 4.16 26.82
N GLU A 80 -8.97 4.46 27.31
CA GLU A 80 -9.26 4.69 28.73
C GLU A 80 -9.34 3.35 29.47
#